data_AF-A0A940NV95-F1
#
_entry.id   AF-A0A940NV95-F1
#
_cell.length_a   1.000
_cell.length_b   1.000
_cell.length_c   1.000
_cell.angle_alpha   90.00
_cell.angle_beta   90.00
_cell.angle_gamma   90.00
#
_symmetry.space_group_name_H-M   'P 1'
#
loop_
_entity.id
_entity.type
_entity.pdbx_description
1 polymer ?
#
loop_
_entity_poly.entity_id
_entity_poly.type
_entity_poly.pdbx_seq_one_letter_code
_entity_poly.pdbx_strand_id
1 'polypeptide(L)'
;GFTLVELIVVIAIIGVLAAILVPSLLGYVKKSKVSAMNANAKDVFDAINTSLIELDSQGETISKYDGDESKWDDDLKNAIVNYFKDINNSKYTFKSFIDGGACVATAASDGTYWGSYPTGNDVAHAKNEPSLTAAGVTLGGGSTT
;
A
#
# COMPACT_ATOMS: atom_id res chain seq x y z
N GLY A 1 52.91 12.66 -8.76
CA GLY A 1 52.15 11.65 -9.49
C GLY A 1 51.67 10.61 -8.49
N PHE A 2 50.39 10.24 -8.54
CA PHE A 2 49.84 9.20 -7.67
C PHE A 2 50.43 7.83 -8.04
N THR A 3 50.86 7.10 -7.03
CA THR A 3 51.42 5.76 -7.19
C THR A 3 50.30 4.73 -7.32
N LEU A 4 50.56 3.63 -8.02
CA LEU A 4 49.61 2.51 -8.10
C LEU A 4 49.29 1.93 -6.71
N VAL A 5 50.24 2.02 -5.78
CA VAL A 5 50.08 1.55 -4.40
C VAL A 5 49.06 2.39 -3.62
N GLU A 6 49.07 3.70 -3.79
CA GLU A 6 48.08 4.57 -3.16
C GLU A 6 46.66 4.27 -3.65
N LEU A 7 46.51 3.90 -4.93
CA LEU A 7 45.21 3.58 -5.50
C LEU A 7 44.67 2.22 -5.04
N ILE A 8 45.51 1.19 -4.91
CA ILE A 8 45.08 -0.15 -4.47
C ILE A 8 44.60 -0.15 -3.01
N VAL A 9 45.23 0.66 -2.13
CA VAL A 9 44.82 0.74 -0.72
C VAL A 9 43.47 1.43 -0.60
N VAL A 10 43.21 2.46 -1.41
CA VAL A 10 41.94 3.17 -1.43
C VAL A 10 40.78 2.26 -1.85
N ILE A 11 40.94 1.52 -2.96
CA ILE A 11 39.88 0.60 -3.41
C ILE A 11 39.68 -0.57 -2.42
N ALA A 12 40.73 -1.00 -1.72
CA ALA A 12 40.63 -2.04 -0.70
C ALA A 12 39.75 -1.59 0.48
N ILE A 13 39.96 -0.36 0.98
CA ILE A 13 39.15 0.19 2.07
C ILE A 13 37.71 0.43 1.63
N ILE A 14 37.50 1.01 0.42
CA ILE A 14 36.15 1.21 -0.14
C ILE A 14 35.43 -0.15 -0.30
N GLY A 15 36.13 -1.20 -0.71
CA GLY A 15 35.58 -2.55 -0.86
C GLY A 15 35.04 -3.12 0.47
N VAL A 16 35.78 -2.97 1.56
CA VAL A 16 35.35 -3.44 2.89
C VAL A 16 34.15 -2.64 3.40
N LEU A 17 34.16 -1.31 3.24
CA LEU A 17 33.04 -0.46 3.67
C LEU A 17 31.76 -0.75 2.86
N ALA A 18 31.89 -0.93 1.54
CA ALA A 18 30.76 -1.25 0.68
C ALA A 18 30.15 -2.62 1.04
N ALA A 19 30.97 -3.62 1.37
CA ALA A 19 30.50 -4.96 1.73
C ALA A 19 29.56 -4.97 2.96
N ILE A 20 29.82 -4.11 3.94
CA ILE A 20 28.99 -4.00 5.16
C ILE A 20 27.75 -3.12 4.91
N LEU A 21 27.88 -2.08 4.07
CA LEU A 21 26.82 -1.10 3.86
C LEU A 21 25.67 -1.61 2.98
N VAL A 22 25.97 -2.34 1.91
CA VAL A 22 24.96 -2.83 0.94
C VAL A 22 23.81 -3.60 1.59
N PRO A 23 24.02 -4.62 2.44
CA PRO A 23 22.91 -5.36 3.05
C PRO A 23 22.04 -4.50 3.97
N SER A 24 22.66 -3.57 4.72
CA SER A 24 21.94 -2.63 5.60
C SER A 24 21.04 -1.67 4.82
N LEU A 25 21.57 -1.12 3.71
CA LEU A 25 20.82 -0.22 2.84
C LEU A 25 19.61 -0.90 2.20
N LEU A 26 19.75 -2.15 1.74
CA LEU A 26 18.66 -2.91 1.14
C LEU A 26 17.49 -3.12 2.12
N GLY A 27 17.79 -3.42 3.39
CA GLY A 27 16.76 -3.54 4.44
C GLY A 27 16.04 -2.22 4.71
N TYR A 28 16.79 -1.11 4.78
CA TYR A 28 16.21 0.23 5.00
C TYR A 28 15.30 0.67 3.85
N VAL A 29 15.72 0.43 2.60
CA VAL A 29 14.91 0.74 1.42
C VAL A 29 13.61 -0.06 1.43
N LYS A 30 13.65 -1.35 1.74
CA LYS A 30 12.44 -2.19 1.86
C LYS A 30 11.47 -1.63 2.90
N LYS A 31 11.95 -1.29 4.10
CA LYS A 31 11.11 -0.72 5.16
C LYS A 31 10.51 0.63 4.74
N SER A 32 11.29 1.46 4.06
CA SER A 32 10.83 2.76 3.56
C SER A 32 9.72 2.60 2.51
N LYS A 33 9.83 1.62 1.62
CA LYS A 33 8.80 1.30 0.62
C LYS A 33 7.51 0.83 1.27
N VAL A 34 7.58 -0.09 2.24
CA VAL A 34 6.40 -0.52 3.01
C VAL A 34 5.76 0.65 3.75
N SER A 35 6.56 1.52 4.39
CA SER A 35 6.03 2.70 5.07
C SER A 35 5.32 3.66 4.11
N ALA A 36 5.86 3.84 2.90
CA ALA A 36 5.18 4.62 1.86
C ALA A 36 3.86 3.97 1.43
N MET A 37 3.82 2.64 1.31
CA MET A 37 2.57 1.93 0.99
C MET A 37 1.53 2.00 2.11
N ASN A 38 1.94 2.01 3.38
CA ASN A 38 1.02 2.23 4.50
C ASN A 38 0.40 3.64 4.45
N ALA A 39 1.20 4.66 4.08
CA ALA A 39 0.69 6.01 3.90
C ALA A 39 -0.32 6.07 2.74
N ASN A 40 0.02 5.48 1.60
CA ASN A 40 -0.91 5.40 0.47
C ASN A 40 -2.22 4.66 0.83
N ALA A 41 -2.13 3.56 1.59
CA ALA A 41 -3.29 2.83 2.07
C ALA A 41 -4.18 3.69 2.98
N LYS A 42 -3.57 4.55 3.81
CA LYS A 42 -4.29 5.53 4.62
C LYS A 42 -5.01 6.57 3.76
N ASP A 43 -4.35 7.11 2.74
CA ASP A 43 -4.96 8.10 1.86
C ASP A 43 -6.20 7.52 1.15
N VAL A 44 -6.12 6.27 0.70
CA VAL A 44 -7.25 5.55 0.11
C VAL A 44 -8.36 5.26 1.13
N PHE A 45 -8.01 4.86 2.35
CA PHE A 45 -8.98 4.67 3.43
C PHE A 45 -9.78 5.95 3.72
N ASP A 46 -9.09 7.09 3.82
CA ASP A 46 -9.72 8.39 4.07
C ASP A 46 -10.58 8.83 2.87
N ALA A 47 -10.13 8.55 1.64
CA ALA A 47 -10.90 8.79 0.41
C ALA A 47 -12.21 7.99 0.39
N ILE A 48 -12.16 6.69 0.67
CA ILE A 48 -13.36 5.82 0.68
C ILE A 48 -14.36 6.33 1.71
N ASN A 49 -13.92 6.62 2.94
CA ASN A 49 -14.82 7.13 3.97
C ASN A 49 -15.46 8.46 3.57
N THR A 50 -14.70 9.36 2.93
CA THR A 50 -15.24 10.63 2.43
C THR A 50 -16.28 10.38 1.34
N SER A 51 -15.99 9.51 0.37
CA SER A 51 -16.93 9.15 -0.70
C SER A 51 -18.21 8.48 -0.17
N LEU A 52 -18.11 7.63 0.87
CA LEU A 52 -19.28 7.02 1.50
C LEU A 52 -20.18 8.08 2.17
N ILE A 53 -19.59 9.06 2.85
CA ILE A 53 -20.33 10.18 3.45
C ILE A 53 -21.03 11.02 2.37
N GLU A 54 -20.36 11.28 1.25
CA GLU A 54 -20.96 12.02 0.13
C GLU A 54 -22.15 11.26 -0.48
N LEU A 55 -22.05 9.95 -0.64
CA LEU A 55 -23.14 9.12 -1.16
C LEU A 55 -24.31 9.02 -0.17
N ASP A 56 -24.02 8.85 1.12
CA ASP A 56 -25.04 8.90 2.18
C ASP A 56 -25.84 10.21 2.14
N SER A 57 -25.13 11.33 1.97
CA SER A 57 -25.76 12.66 1.87
C SER A 57 -26.66 12.81 0.63
N GLN A 58 -26.42 12.01 -0.41
CA GLN A 58 -27.22 11.95 -1.64
C GLN A 58 -28.42 10.99 -1.52
N GLY A 59 -28.58 10.34 -0.36
CA GLY A 59 -29.68 9.40 -0.07
C GLY A 59 -29.38 7.95 -0.45
N GLU A 60 -28.13 7.60 -0.76
CA GLU A 60 -27.72 6.22 -1.01
C GLU A 60 -27.60 5.43 0.30
N THR A 61 -27.99 4.15 0.26
CA THR A 61 -27.81 3.26 1.42
C THR A 61 -26.37 2.73 1.45
N ILE A 62 -25.50 3.34 2.26
CA ILE A 62 -24.07 2.96 2.34
C ILE A 62 -23.83 1.48 2.67
N SER A 63 -24.72 0.81 3.41
CA SER A 63 -24.59 -0.62 3.71
C SER A 63 -24.62 -1.52 2.47
N LYS A 64 -25.04 -1.01 1.30
CA LYS A 64 -24.94 -1.75 0.04
C LYS A 64 -23.48 -2.01 -0.38
N TYR A 65 -22.56 -1.21 0.15
CA TYR A 65 -21.13 -1.30 -0.10
C TYR A 65 -20.38 -2.17 0.91
N ASP A 66 -21.05 -2.66 1.96
CA ASP A 66 -20.45 -3.56 2.95
C ASP A 66 -19.92 -4.83 2.26
N GLY A 67 -18.67 -5.15 2.53
CA GLY A 67 -17.91 -6.16 1.80
C GLY A 67 -16.65 -5.61 1.14
N ASP A 68 -16.11 -6.41 0.23
CA ASP A 68 -14.94 -6.05 -0.58
C ASP A 68 -15.30 -5.18 -1.79
N GLU A 69 -14.27 -4.80 -2.55
CA GLU A 69 -14.41 -4.02 -3.78
C GLU A 69 -15.34 -4.64 -4.84
N SER A 70 -15.68 -5.93 -4.73
CA SER A 70 -16.61 -6.60 -5.66
C SER A 70 -18.06 -6.15 -5.48
N LYS A 71 -18.40 -5.62 -4.29
CA LYS A 71 -19.72 -5.07 -3.97
C LYS A 71 -19.92 -3.63 -4.42
N TRP A 72 -18.84 -2.97 -4.83
CA TRP A 72 -18.88 -1.53 -5.12
C TRP A 72 -19.35 -1.28 -6.55
N ASP A 73 -20.33 -0.40 -6.66
CA ASP A 73 -20.84 0.09 -7.94
C ASP A 73 -19.94 1.18 -8.53
N ASP A 74 -20.32 1.64 -9.72
CA ASP A 74 -19.59 2.68 -10.43
C ASP A 74 -19.64 4.02 -9.68
N ASP A 75 -20.69 4.28 -8.88
CA ASP A 75 -20.83 5.55 -8.15
C ASP A 75 -19.75 5.69 -7.08
N LEU A 76 -19.58 4.67 -6.23
CA LEU A 76 -18.50 4.68 -5.23
C LEU A 76 -17.12 4.65 -5.88
N LYS A 77 -16.92 3.83 -6.92
CA LYS A 77 -15.65 3.78 -7.65
C LYS A 77 -15.30 5.14 -8.27
N ASN A 78 -16.27 5.81 -8.89
CA ASN A 78 -16.08 7.12 -9.49
C ASN A 78 -15.87 8.20 -8.43
N ALA A 79 -16.57 8.16 -7.30
CA ALA A 79 -16.37 9.08 -6.19
C ALA A 79 -14.93 8.99 -5.64
N ILE A 80 -14.41 7.78 -5.45
CA ILE A 80 -13.03 7.55 -5.01
C ILE A 80 -12.03 8.04 -6.07
N VAL A 81 -12.25 7.73 -7.35
CA VAL A 81 -11.37 8.21 -8.44
C VAL A 81 -11.40 9.74 -8.54
N ASN A 82 -12.56 10.36 -8.31
CA ASN A 82 -12.73 11.81 -8.28
C ASN A 82 -11.98 12.44 -7.11
N TYR A 83 -11.94 11.79 -5.95
CA TYR A 83 -11.13 12.22 -4.82
C TYR A 83 -9.64 12.31 -5.19
N PHE A 84 -9.16 11.41 -6.06
CA PHE A 84 -7.77 11.40 -6.55
C PHE A 84 -7.54 12.17 -7.87
N LYS A 85 -8.53 12.90 -8.40
CA LYS A 85 -8.47 13.51 -9.76
C LYS A 85 -7.29 14.45 -9.99
N ASP A 86 -6.76 15.10 -8.95
CA ASP A 86 -5.62 16.01 -9.07
C ASP A 86 -4.26 15.29 -9.03
N ILE A 87 -4.24 14.00 -8.67
CA ILE A 87 -3.02 13.19 -8.57
C ILE A 87 -3.11 12.08 -9.62
N ASN A 88 -2.77 12.44 -10.85
CA ASN A 88 -2.45 11.56 -11.98
C ASN A 88 -2.64 10.06 -11.73
N ASN A 89 -3.83 9.60 -12.14
CA ASN A 89 -4.21 8.31 -12.69
C ASN A 89 -3.15 7.18 -12.62
N SER A 90 -3.60 6.04 -12.08
CA SER A 90 -3.17 4.68 -12.40
C SER A 90 -1.86 4.09 -11.86
N LYS A 91 -1.35 4.49 -10.69
CA LYS A 91 -0.11 3.88 -10.17
C LYS A 91 -0.19 2.81 -9.07
N TYR A 92 -1.34 2.59 -8.43
CA TYR A 92 -1.40 1.66 -7.30
C TYR A 92 -2.67 0.81 -7.32
N THR A 93 -2.51 -0.49 -7.13
CA THR A 93 -3.63 -1.40 -6.86
C THR A 93 -3.98 -1.27 -5.39
N PHE A 94 -5.25 -1.07 -5.07
CA PHE A 94 -5.73 -1.11 -3.70
C PHE A 94 -6.85 -2.14 -3.54
N LYS A 95 -6.99 -2.65 -2.33
CA LYS A 95 -8.06 -3.54 -1.89
C LYS A 95 -8.61 -3.00 -0.59
N SER A 96 -9.93 -3.04 -0.41
CA SER A 96 -10.55 -2.40 0.75
C SER A 96 -11.78 -3.16 1.21
N PHE A 97 -12.09 -3.04 2.49
CA PHE A 97 -13.28 -3.62 3.09
C PHE A 97 -14.10 -2.52 3.77
N ILE A 98 -15.40 -2.54 3.52
CA ILE A 98 -16.38 -1.69 4.19
C ILE A 98 -17.23 -2.58 5.09
N ASP A 99 -17.50 -2.12 6.30
CA ASP A 99 -18.39 -2.78 7.23
C ASP A 99 -19.20 -1.72 7.98
N GLY A 100 -20.52 -1.89 8.03
CA GLY A 100 -21.42 -0.94 8.67
C GLY A 100 -21.38 0.45 8.03
N GLY A 101 -21.14 0.55 6.72
CA GLY A 101 -21.09 1.81 6.00
C GLY A 101 -19.83 2.64 6.23
N ALA A 102 -18.78 2.06 6.82
CA ALA A 102 -17.47 2.70 6.96
C ALA A 102 -16.37 1.79 6.42
N CYS A 103 -15.34 2.38 5.81
CA CYS A 103 -14.14 1.63 5.48
C CYS A 103 -13.44 1.21 6.79
N VAL A 104 -13.13 -0.08 6.92
CA VAL A 104 -12.49 -0.65 8.11
C VAL A 104 -11.07 -1.12 7.85
N ALA A 105 -10.72 -1.37 6.59
CA ALA A 105 -9.35 -1.59 6.18
C ALA A 105 -9.12 -1.35 4.69
N THR A 106 -7.88 -0.97 4.39
CA THR A 106 -7.37 -0.76 3.04
C THR A 106 -5.95 -1.29 2.94
N ALA A 107 -5.64 -1.92 1.82
CA ALA A 107 -4.28 -2.27 1.42
C ALA A 107 -3.93 -1.58 0.11
N ALA A 108 -2.69 -1.11 -0.02
CA ALA A 108 -2.17 -0.49 -1.24
C ALA A 108 -0.88 -1.19 -1.71
N SER A 109 -0.71 -1.30 -3.03
CA SER A 109 0.43 -1.95 -3.67
C SER A 109 1.08 -1.09 -4.76
N ASP A 110 2.41 -1.11 -4.80
CA ASP A 110 3.20 -0.65 -5.95
C ASP A 110 3.56 -1.79 -6.94
N GLY A 111 2.94 -2.96 -6.77
CA GLY A 111 3.23 -4.19 -7.53
C GLY A 111 4.37 -5.03 -6.97
N THR A 112 5.19 -4.49 -6.05
CA THR A 112 6.27 -5.22 -5.36
C THR A 112 6.06 -5.31 -3.86
N TYR A 113 5.59 -4.22 -3.25
CA TYR A 113 5.36 -4.08 -1.82
C TYR A 113 3.89 -3.75 -1.56
N TRP A 114 3.36 -4.35 -0.49
CA TRP A 114 2.07 -4.02 0.06
C TRP A 114 2.21 -3.28 1.39
N GLY A 115 1.29 -2.35 1.62
CA GLY A 115 1.07 -1.69 2.90
C GLY A 115 -0.41 -1.65 3.25
N SER A 116 -0.73 -1.44 4.53
CA SER A 116 -2.10 -1.42 5.03
C SER A 116 -2.38 -0.25 5.95
N TYR A 117 -3.66 0.08 5.99
CA TYR A 117 -4.25 0.90 7.01
C TYR A 117 -5.58 0.30 7.50
N PRO A 118 -5.81 0.17 8.82
CA PRO A 118 -4.84 0.37 9.90
C PRO A 118 -3.65 -0.61 9.85
N THR A 119 -2.53 -0.23 10.45
CA THR A 119 -1.27 -1.01 10.42
C THR A 119 -1.31 -2.09 11.50
N GLY A 120 -1.53 -3.34 11.12
CA GLY A 120 -1.74 -4.47 12.05
C GLY A 120 -2.59 -5.60 11.50
N ASN A 121 -3.22 -5.35 10.35
CA ASN A 121 -4.09 -6.25 9.61
C ASN A 121 -3.21 -6.96 8.55
N ASP A 122 -3.15 -8.29 8.50
CA ASP A 122 -2.13 -9.13 7.81
C ASP A 122 -1.91 -8.88 6.30
N VAL A 123 -1.41 -7.71 5.91
CA VAL A 123 -0.89 -7.46 4.56
C VAL A 123 0.59 -7.86 4.54
N ALA A 124 0.84 -9.09 4.13
CA ALA A 124 2.19 -9.64 4.07
C ALA A 124 3.13 -8.69 3.31
N HIS A 125 4.24 -8.30 3.94
CA HIS A 125 5.30 -7.42 3.39
C HIS A 125 6.13 -8.06 2.25
N ALA A 126 5.54 -8.97 1.46
CA ALA A 126 6.17 -9.71 0.39
C ALA A 126 5.17 -10.12 -0.68
N LYS A 127 5.45 -9.79 -1.95
CA LYS A 127 5.07 -10.34 -3.28
C LYS A 127 3.74 -11.08 -3.54
N ASN A 128 2.98 -11.49 -2.54
CA ASN A 128 1.70 -12.18 -2.65
C ASN A 128 0.59 -11.19 -2.30
N GLU A 129 -0.59 -11.33 -2.92
CA GLU A 129 -1.73 -10.46 -2.63
C GLU A 129 -2.08 -10.48 -1.13
N PRO A 130 -2.47 -9.34 -0.54
CA PRO A 130 -2.77 -9.27 0.88
C PRO A 130 -4.05 -10.03 1.16
N SER A 131 -4.04 -10.85 2.21
CA SER A 131 -5.27 -11.19 2.91
C SER A 131 -5.68 -9.97 3.73
N LEU A 132 -6.73 -9.24 3.34
CA LEU A 132 -7.27 -8.18 4.21
C LEU A 132 -8.06 -8.84 5.33
N THR A 133 -7.49 -8.86 6.54
CA THR A 133 -8.21 -9.26 7.76
C THR A 133 -8.55 -8.01 8.56
N ALA A 134 -9.82 -7.60 8.62
CA ALA A 134 -10.26 -6.46 9.42
C ALA A 134 -11.61 -6.74 10.08
N ALA A 135 -11.76 -6.34 11.35
CA ALA A 135 -12.98 -6.53 12.14
C ALA A 135 -13.52 -7.99 12.21
N GLY A 136 -12.66 -9.00 12.04
CA GLY A 136 -13.05 -10.42 12.04
C GLY A 136 -13.45 -10.98 10.66
N VAL A 137 -13.30 -10.21 9.58
CA VAL A 137 -13.55 -10.65 8.22
C VAL A 137 -12.24 -10.74 7.43
N THR A 138 -12.01 -11.89 6.79
CA THR A 138 -10.84 -12.18 5.95
C THR A 138 -11.24 -12.13 4.48
N LEU A 139 -10.69 -11.18 3.72
CA LEU A 139 -10.65 -11.29 2.26
C LEU A 139 -9.52 -12.24 1.89
N GLY A 140 -9.88 -13.39 1.32
CA GLY A 140 -8.93 -14.43 0.95
C GLY A 140 -7.96 -13.94 -0.12
N GLY A 141 -6.65 -14.14 0.12
CA GLY A 141 -5.67 -14.07 -0.94
C GLY A 141 -5.96 -15.16 -1.95
N GLY A 142 -6.42 -14.79 -3.15
CA GLY A 142 -6.48 -15.71 -4.26
C GLY A 142 -5.05 -16.17 -4.56
N SER A 143 -4.77 -17.47 -4.36
CA SER A 143 -3.56 -18.11 -4.85
C SER A 143 -3.48 -17.91 -6.36
N THR A 144 -2.61 -17.03 -6.83
CA THR A 144 -2.16 -17.05 -8.22
C THR A 144 -1.33 -18.31 -8.41
N THR A 145 -1.95 -19.32 -9.04
CA THR A 145 -1.28 -20.48 -9.64
C THR A 145 -0.22 -20.04 -10.63
#